data_AF-A0A1G0K1D4-F1
#
_entry.id   AF-A0A1G0K1D4-F1
#
_cell.length_a   1.000
_cell.length_b   1.000
_cell.length_c   1.000
_cell.angle_alpha   90.00
_cell.angle_beta   90.00
_cell.angle_gamma   90.00
#
_symmetry.space_group_name_H-M   'P 1'
#
loop_
_entity.id
_entity.type
_entity.pdbx_description
1 polymer ?
#
loop_
_entity_poly.entity_id
_entity_poly.type
_entity_poly.pdbx_seq_one_letter_code
_entity_poly.pdbx_strand_id
1 'polypeptide(L)'
;MKTRKLVMCIACLSLSACGTMPEERAVSGAGVGAAAGAVLGAVTGLSVVQGAVIGALGGGLTGAMTRNDQINLGEPTWKQGTGHPGNGSSSRQATVAKIQDGLRELGYNPGPIDGIYGNQTAQAIRQYQKDRGLRVDGQATAALADHILKQRS
;
A
#
# COMPACT_ATOMS: atom_id res chain seq x y z
N MET A 1 -26.93 7.89 39.02
CA MET A 1 -27.02 6.84 37.97
C MET A 1 -27.06 7.39 36.53
N LYS A 2 -27.57 8.61 36.29
CA LYS A 2 -27.68 9.21 34.93
C LYS A 2 -26.34 9.58 34.30
N THR A 3 -25.36 10.00 35.11
CA THR A 3 -24.01 10.39 34.67
C THR A 3 -23.16 9.22 34.17
N ARG A 4 -23.28 8.04 34.80
CA ARG A 4 -22.56 6.82 34.36
C ARG A 4 -23.03 6.31 32.99
N LYS A 5 -24.33 6.41 32.69
CA LYS A 5 -24.87 6.07 31.35
C LYS A 5 -24.37 7.04 30.28
N LEU A 6 -24.27 8.33 30.61
CA LEU A 6 -23.74 9.35 29.70
C LEU A 6 -22.25 9.12 29.38
N VAL A 7 -21.44 8.81 30.39
CA VAL A 7 -20.00 8.52 30.23
C VAL A 7 -19.76 7.25 29.40
N MET A 8 -20.58 6.22 29.57
CA MET A 8 -20.46 4.97 28.80
C MET A 8 -20.83 5.15 27.32
N CYS A 9 -21.84 5.98 27.01
CA CYS A 9 -22.17 6.32 25.61
C CYS A 9 -21.09 7.15 24.92
N ILE A 10 -20.43 8.07 25.64
CA ILE A 10 -19.33 8.89 25.10
C ILE A 10 -18.09 8.04 24.81
N ALA A 11 -17.79 7.07 25.68
CA ALA A 11 -16.67 6.15 25.48
C ALA A 11 -16.87 5.22 24.25
N CYS A 12 -18.09 4.74 24.01
CA CYS A 12 -18.39 3.93 22.81
C CYS A 12 -18.31 4.72 21.50
N LEU A 13 -18.61 6.02 21.51
CA LEU A 13 -18.51 6.89 20.33
C LEU A 13 -17.06 7.15 19.90
N SER A 14 -16.11 6.91 20.80
CA SER A 14 -14.67 7.14 20.57
C SER A 14 -14.02 6.03 19.72
N LEU A 15 -14.70 4.90 19.54
CA LEU A 15 -14.12 3.69 18.93
C LEU A 15 -14.38 3.55 17.42
N SER A 16 -15.21 4.43 16.82
CA SER A 16 -15.69 4.24 15.43
C SER A 16 -15.00 5.11 14.37
N ALA A 17 -13.96 5.88 14.70
CA ALA A 17 -13.27 6.76 13.75
C ALA A 17 -11.97 6.11 13.20
N CYS A 18 -12.08 4.99 12.51
CA CYS A 18 -10.98 4.36 11.76
C CYS A 18 -11.35 4.28 10.27
N GLY A 19 -11.38 5.40 9.57
CA GLY A 19 -11.36 5.46 8.10
C GLY A 19 -9.94 5.66 7.61
N THR A 20 -9.48 4.85 6.65
CA THR A 20 -8.14 4.97 6.03
C THR A 20 -8.15 5.86 4.78
N MET A 21 -9.34 6.16 4.25
CA MET A 21 -9.51 7.02 3.08
C MET A 21 -9.84 8.47 3.50
N PRO A 22 -9.31 9.49 2.79
CA PRO A 22 -9.54 10.91 3.11
C PRO A 22 -11.02 11.31 3.10
N GLU A 23 -11.83 10.70 2.24
CA GLU A 23 -13.27 10.97 2.13
C GLU A 23 -14.05 10.49 3.37
N GLU A 24 -13.78 9.27 3.86
CA GLU A 24 -14.40 8.73 5.07
C GLU A 24 -13.98 9.50 6.31
N ARG A 25 -12.72 9.96 6.34
CA ARG A 25 -12.19 10.83 7.41
C ARG A 25 -12.83 12.20 7.43
N ALA A 26 -13.06 12.80 6.26
CA ALA A 26 -13.77 14.08 6.16
C ALA A 26 -15.22 13.95 6.64
N VAL A 27 -15.92 12.89 6.24
CA VAL A 27 -17.30 12.62 6.67
C VAL A 27 -17.37 12.35 8.19
N SER A 28 -16.46 11.52 8.72
CA SER A 28 -16.38 11.23 10.15
C SER A 28 -15.99 12.47 10.97
N GLY A 29 -15.04 13.28 10.47
CA GLY A 29 -14.60 14.51 11.11
C GLY A 29 -15.70 15.57 11.15
N ALA A 30 -16.49 15.69 10.08
CA ALA A 30 -17.66 16.56 10.05
C ALA A 30 -18.73 16.11 11.05
N GLY A 31 -19.00 14.81 11.16
CA GLY A 31 -19.97 14.27 12.12
C GLY A 31 -19.60 14.52 13.58
N VAL A 32 -18.35 14.22 13.95
CA VAL A 32 -17.84 14.46 15.32
C VAL A 32 -17.77 15.95 15.63
N GLY A 33 -17.26 16.73 14.68
CA GLY A 33 -17.19 18.18 14.81
C GLY A 33 -18.57 18.80 15.01
N ALA A 34 -19.58 18.39 14.24
CA ALA A 34 -20.95 18.87 14.39
C ALA A 34 -21.53 18.55 15.77
N ALA A 35 -21.35 17.32 16.26
CA ALA A 35 -21.84 16.91 17.58
C ALA A 35 -21.16 17.71 18.71
N ALA A 36 -19.84 17.84 18.67
CA ALA A 36 -19.08 18.62 19.66
C ALA A 36 -19.44 20.11 19.60
N GLY A 37 -19.54 20.68 18.39
CA GLY A 37 -19.91 22.07 18.16
C GLY A 37 -21.33 22.38 18.62
N ALA A 38 -22.28 21.47 18.44
CA ALA A 38 -23.65 21.60 18.95
C ALA A 38 -23.69 21.70 20.49
N VAL A 39 -22.93 20.84 21.16
CA VAL A 39 -22.80 20.86 22.63
C VAL A 39 -22.17 22.18 23.08
N LEU A 40 -21.04 22.56 22.47
CA LEU A 40 -20.36 23.82 22.80
C LEU A 40 -21.25 25.04 22.56
N GLY A 41 -22.03 25.06 21.48
CA GLY A 41 -22.98 26.12 21.20
C GLY A 41 -23.99 26.29 22.33
N ALA A 42 -24.56 25.19 22.81
CA ALA A 42 -25.52 25.19 23.91
C ALA A 42 -24.95 25.75 25.23
N VAL A 43 -23.64 25.57 25.50
CA VAL A 43 -23.03 26.08 26.75
C VAL A 43 -22.52 27.52 26.61
N THR A 44 -22.14 27.93 25.40
CA THR A 44 -21.54 29.25 25.13
C THR A 44 -22.57 30.31 24.71
N GLY A 45 -23.85 29.95 24.60
CA GLY A 45 -24.94 30.86 24.23
C GLY A 45 -25.14 31.04 22.73
N LEU A 46 -24.40 30.28 21.91
CA LEU A 46 -24.63 30.18 20.47
C LEU A 46 -25.80 29.22 20.19
N SER A 47 -26.51 29.40 19.08
CA SER A 47 -27.54 28.41 18.72
C SER A 47 -26.91 27.04 18.46
N VAL A 48 -27.61 25.97 18.85
CA VAL A 48 -27.14 24.57 18.65
C VAL A 48 -26.79 24.32 17.18
N VAL A 49 -27.59 24.90 16.27
CA VAL A 49 -27.36 24.82 14.82
C VAL A 49 -26.08 25.55 14.42
N GLN A 50 -25.84 26.76 14.94
CA GLN A 50 -24.65 27.55 14.62
C GLN A 50 -23.37 26.88 15.14
N GLY A 51 -23.41 26.32 16.37
CA GLY A 51 -22.32 25.52 16.91
C GLY A 51 -22.04 24.27 16.09
N ALA A 52 -23.09 23.56 15.65
CA ALA A 52 -22.96 22.39 14.79
C ALA A 52 -22.32 22.70 13.44
N VAL A 53 -22.70 23.80 12.79
CA VAL A 53 -22.13 24.21 11.50
C VAL A 53 -20.64 24.54 11.64
N ILE A 54 -20.25 25.30 12.67
CA ILE A 54 -18.83 25.63 12.92
C ILE A 54 -18.02 24.37 13.18
N GLY A 55 -18.55 23.46 14.00
CA GLY A 55 -17.92 22.20 14.30
C GLY A 55 -17.78 21.28 13.08
N ALA A 56 -18.80 21.19 12.23
CA ALA A 56 -18.77 20.40 11.00
C ALA A 56 -17.70 20.92 10.02
N LEU A 57 -17.63 22.24 9.85
CA LEU A 57 -16.63 22.88 8.98
C LEU A 57 -15.21 22.66 9.51
N GLY A 58 -14.98 22.88 10.81
CA GLY A 58 -13.67 22.66 11.42
C GLY A 58 -13.22 21.20 11.38
N GLY A 59 -14.09 20.27 11.76
CA GLY A 59 -13.78 18.84 11.82
C GLY A 59 -13.61 18.18 10.45
N GLY A 60 -14.39 18.60 9.44
CA GLY A 60 -14.27 18.09 8.08
C GLY A 60 -13.00 18.54 7.38
N LEU A 61 -12.61 19.81 7.54
CA LEU A 61 -11.41 20.36 6.90
C LEU A 61 -10.12 19.76 7.47
N THR A 62 -10.02 19.53 8.78
CA THR A 62 -8.85 18.85 9.37
C THR A 62 -8.71 17.40 8.88
N GLY A 63 -9.83 16.70 8.67
CA GLY A 63 -9.86 15.37 8.07
C GLY A 63 -9.43 15.36 6.59
N ALA A 64 -9.73 16.43 5.85
CA ALA A 64 -9.39 16.60 4.44
C ALA A 64 -7.97 17.14 4.19
N MET A 65 -7.40 17.91 5.12
CA MET A 65 -6.06 18.49 4.97
C MET A 65 -4.94 17.48 5.25
N THR A 66 -5.17 16.48 6.11
CA THR A 66 -4.19 15.40 6.35
C THR A 66 -4.30 14.36 5.25
N ARG A 67 -3.50 14.52 4.19
CA ARG A 67 -3.23 13.44 3.24
C ARG A 67 -2.16 12.51 3.81
N ASN A 68 -2.36 11.20 3.64
CA ASN A 68 -1.47 10.16 4.16
C ASN A 68 -0.09 10.13 3.48
N ASP A 69 0.14 11.00 2.48
CA ASP A 69 1.36 11.12 1.68
C ASP A 69 2.31 12.24 2.14
N GLN A 70 1.86 13.18 3.00
CA GLN A 70 2.69 14.30 3.47
C GLN A 70 3.48 13.99 4.75
N ILE A 71 3.19 12.87 5.43
CA ILE A 71 3.94 12.44 6.62
C ILE A 71 5.03 11.47 6.17
N ASN A 72 6.20 12.01 5.83
CA ASN A 72 7.37 11.21 5.49
C ASN A 72 8.04 10.73 6.79
N LEU A 73 7.50 9.66 7.37
CA LEU A 73 7.96 9.05 8.63
C LEU A 73 9.29 8.31 8.52
N GLY A 74 9.99 8.43 7.39
CA GLY A 74 11.03 7.49 6.99
C GLY A 74 10.46 6.07 6.82
N GLU A 75 11.29 5.13 6.41
CA GLU A 75 10.91 3.73 6.48
C GLU A 75 10.82 3.30 7.96
N PRO A 76 9.65 2.87 8.46
CA PRO A 76 9.51 2.49 9.86
C PRO A 76 10.41 1.30 10.17
N THR A 77 11.17 1.36 11.26
CA THR A 77 12.12 0.32 11.66
C THR A 77 11.43 -1.01 12.01
N TRP A 78 10.16 -1.01 12.42
CA TRP A 78 9.37 -2.23 12.63
C TRP A 78 8.90 -2.90 11.32
N LYS A 79 9.08 -2.27 10.15
CA LYS A 79 9.00 -2.96 8.85
C LYS A 79 10.23 -3.80 8.54
N GLN A 80 11.28 -3.76 9.36
CA GLN A 80 12.44 -4.66 9.24
C GLN A 80 12.25 -6.01 9.97
N GLY A 81 11.07 -6.29 10.53
CA GLY A 81 10.88 -7.47 11.38
C GLY A 81 9.59 -8.28 11.21
N THR A 82 8.70 -7.93 10.28
CA THR A 82 7.50 -8.76 10.01
C THR A 82 7.36 -9.02 8.52
N GLY A 83 7.74 -10.24 8.13
CA GLY A 83 7.44 -10.79 6.81
C GLY A 83 5.95 -10.69 6.53
N HIS A 84 5.58 -9.69 5.75
CA HIS A 84 4.38 -9.79 4.93
C HIS A 84 4.70 -10.84 3.87
N PRO A 85 3.82 -11.82 3.58
CA PRO A 85 4.07 -12.75 2.49
C PRO A 85 4.01 -11.95 1.17
N GLY A 86 5.16 -11.40 0.78
CA GLY A 86 5.44 -10.85 -0.53
C GLY A 86 5.43 -11.99 -1.53
N ASN A 87 4.25 -12.52 -1.83
CA ASN A 87 4.10 -13.60 -2.80
C ASN A 87 4.28 -13.06 -4.24
N GLY A 88 4.09 -11.75 -4.49
CA GLY A 88 4.30 -11.15 -5.80
C GLY A 88 5.76 -10.87 -6.17
N SER A 89 6.58 -10.43 -5.22
CA SER A 89 8.02 -10.17 -5.42
C SER A 89 8.84 -11.46 -5.37
N SER A 90 8.54 -12.35 -4.41
CA SER A 90 9.26 -13.63 -4.28
C SER A 90 9.03 -14.56 -5.47
N SER A 91 7.79 -14.62 -5.99
CA SER A 91 7.50 -15.45 -7.18
C SER A 91 8.16 -14.91 -8.44
N ARG A 92 8.20 -13.58 -8.62
CA ARG A 92 8.91 -12.95 -9.74
C ARG A 92 10.42 -13.16 -9.63
N GLN A 93 11.01 -12.97 -8.45
CA GLN A 93 12.42 -13.24 -8.20
C GLN A 93 12.77 -14.71 -8.45
N ALA A 94 11.95 -15.65 -7.98
CA ALA A 94 12.12 -17.07 -8.27
C ALA A 94 12.02 -17.37 -9.78
N THR A 95 11.16 -16.65 -10.50
CA THR A 95 11.05 -16.78 -11.97
C THR A 95 12.33 -16.27 -12.66
N VAL A 96 12.83 -15.11 -12.25
CA VAL A 96 14.10 -14.56 -12.77
C VAL A 96 15.27 -15.49 -12.46
N ALA A 97 15.34 -16.05 -11.25
CA ALA A 97 16.38 -16.99 -10.85
C ALA A 97 16.35 -18.26 -11.72
N LYS A 98 15.16 -18.81 -12.01
CA LYS A 98 15.02 -19.95 -12.94
C LYS A 98 15.48 -19.62 -14.35
N ILE A 99 15.19 -18.40 -14.83
CA ILE A 99 15.67 -17.94 -16.14
C ILE A 99 17.20 -17.80 -16.12
N GLN A 100 17.78 -17.17 -15.09
CA GLN A 100 19.22 -17.03 -14.95
C GLN A 100 19.93 -18.40 -14.89
N ASP A 101 19.37 -19.35 -14.15
CA ASP A 101 19.88 -20.73 -14.05
C ASP A 101 19.85 -21.43 -15.41
N GLY A 102 18.70 -21.47 -16.07
CA GLY A 102 18.55 -22.13 -17.36
C GLY A 102 19.35 -21.46 -18.49
N LEU A 103 19.46 -20.13 -18.49
CA LEU A 103 20.32 -19.42 -19.44
C LEU A 103 21.79 -19.80 -19.26
N ARG A 104 22.25 -19.96 -18.02
CA ARG A 104 23.63 -20.37 -17.73
C ARG A 104 23.92 -21.78 -18.23
N GLU A 105 23.01 -22.72 -18.01
CA GLU A 105 23.16 -24.09 -18.50
C GLU A 105 23.17 -24.18 -20.02
N LEU A 106 22.39 -23.32 -20.69
CA LEU A 106 22.37 -23.22 -22.14
C LEU A 106 23.57 -22.45 -22.72
N GLY A 107 24.53 -22.03 -21.89
CA GLY A 107 25.78 -21.39 -22.29
C GLY A 107 25.73 -19.86 -22.40
N TYR A 108 24.66 -19.20 -21.99
CA TYR A 108 24.56 -17.74 -21.93
C TYR A 108 25.08 -17.21 -20.59
N ASN A 109 25.47 -15.93 -20.54
CA ASN A 109 25.95 -15.30 -19.32
C ASN A 109 24.93 -14.27 -18.77
N PRO A 110 23.97 -14.68 -17.93
CA PRO A 110 23.00 -13.78 -17.33
C PRO A 110 23.51 -13.03 -16.08
N GLY A 111 24.76 -13.26 -15.67
CA GLY A 111 25.29 -12.80 -14.38
C GLY A 111 25.00 -13.75 -13.22
N PRO A 112 24.99 -13.26 -11.96
CA PRO A 112 24.62 -14.04 -10.77
C PRO A 112 23.20 -14.62 -10.86
N ILE A 113 22.96 -15.79 -10.26
CA ILE A 113 21.60 -16.37 -10.09
C ILE A 113 21.07 -15.88 -8.75
N ASP A 114 20.71 -14.60 -8.69
CA ASP A 114 20.23 -13.93 -7.49
C ASP A 114 18.73 -13.59 -7.57
N GLY A 115 18.08 -13.87 -8.70
CA GLY A 115 16.68 -13.51 -8.97
C GLY A 115 16.48 -12.02 -9.23
N ILE A 116 17.55 -11.26 -9.43
CA ILE A 116 17.51 -9.82 -9.73
C ILE A 116 17.65 -9.61 -11.24
N TYR A 117 16.65 -8.96 -11.83
CA TYR A 117 16.70 -8.62 -13.25
C TYR A 117 17.67 -7.45 -13.48
N GLY A 118 18.88 -7.74 -13.94
CA GLY A 118 19.93 -6.76 -14.25
C GLY A 118 20.25 -6.67 -15.75
N ASN A 119 21.18 -5.78 -16.10
CA ASN A 119 21.63 -5.56 -17.48
C ASN A 119 22.20 -6.83 -18.14
N GLN A 120 22.97 -7.62 -17.39
CA GLN A 120 23.52 -8.90 -17.88
C GLN A 120 22.40 -9.91 -18.16
N THR A 121 21.45 -10.04 -17.24
CA THR A 121 20.28 -10.91 -17.41
C THR A 121 19.46 -10.48 -18.63
N ALA A 122 19.23 -9.18 -18.81
CA ALA A 122 18.51 -8.63 -19.96
C ALA A 122 19.23 -8.91 -21.30
N GLN A 123 20.56 -8.79 -21.33
CA GLN A 123 21.37 -9.12 -22.51
C GLN A 123 21.31 -10.61 -22.85
N ALA A 124 21.46 -11.48 -21.84
CA ALA A 124 21.39 -12.93 -22.01
C ALA A 124 20.01 -13.37 -22.51
N ILE A 125 18.92 -12.78 -21.99
CA ILE A 125 17.57 -13.04 -22.47
C ILE A 125 17.41 -12.63 -23.94
N ARG A 126 17.86 -11.42 -24.32
CA ARG A 126 17.77 -10.96 -25.72
C ARG A 126 18.55 -11.86 -26.67
N GLN A 127 19.74 -12.31 -26.26
CA GLN A 127 20.57 -13.21 -27.05
C GLN A 127 19.87 -14.56 -27.23
N TYR A 128 19.37 -15.15 -26.14
CA TYR A 128 18.59 -16.39 -26.20
C TYR A 128 17.33 -16.26 -27.08
N GLN A 129 16.57 -15.17 -26.92
CA GLN A 129 15.38 -14.92 -27.74
C GLN A 129 15.75 -14.84 -29.23
N LYS A 130 16.85 -14.15 -29.57
CA LYS A 130 17.35 -14.06 -30.93
C LYS A 130 17.74 -15.43 -31.49
N ASP A 131 18.49 -16.21 -30.72
CA ASP A 131 19.02 -17.51 -31.15
C ASP A 131 17.90 -18.57 -31.29
N ARG A 132 16.79 -18.40 -30.57
CA ARG A 132 15.60 -19.26 -30.66
C ARG A 132 14.50 -18.72 -31.58
N GLY A 133 14.73 -17.62 -32.30
CA GLY A 133 13.74 -17.03 -33.20
C GLY A 133 12.49 -16.50 -32.50
N LEU A 134 12.60 -16.17 -31.20
CA LEU A 134 11.54 -15.58 -30.39
C LEU A 134 11.52 -14.05 -30.56
N ARG A 135 10.43 -13.42 -30.09
CA ARG A 135 10.36 -11.95 -30.01
C ARG A 135 11.42 -11.43 -29.06
N VAL A 136 12.32 -10.58 -29.56
CA VAL A 136 13.44 -10.02 -28.79
C VAL A 136 12.99 -8.78 -28.01
N ASP A 137 12.32 -8.99 -26.89
CA ASP A 137 11.88 -7.91 -25.98
C ASP A 137 12.74 -7.80 -24.71
N GLY A 138 13.59 -8.80 -24.46
CA GLY A 138 14.45 -8.86 -23.28
C GLY A 138 13.71 -9.14 -21.97
N GLN A 139 12.40 -9.41 -21.98
CA GLN A 139 11.61 -9.48 -20.75
C GLN A 139 11.70 -10.85 -20.06
N ALA A 140 11.91 -10.83 -18.74
CA ALA A 140 11.89 -12.03 -17.91
C ALA A 140 10.44 -12.41 -17.53
N THR A 141 9.75 -13.08 -18.45
CA THR A 141 8.37 -13.55 -18.26
C THR A 141 8.31 -15.02 -17.83
N ALA A 142 7.20 -15.44 -17.21
CA ALA A 142 7.00 -16.84 -16.84
C ALA A 142 6.97 -17.78 -18.06
N ALA A 143 6.43 -17.33 -19.20
CA ALA A 143 6.43 -18.09 -20.45
C ALA A 143 7.85 -18.33 -20.98
N LEU A 144 8.73 -17.32 -20.88
CA LEU A 144 10.13 -17.48 -21.22
C LEU A 144 10.83 -18.50 -20.30
N ALA A 145 10.55 -18.43 -18.99
CA ALA A 145 11.08 -19.40 -18.03
C ALA A 145 10.67 -20.83 -18.38
N ASP A 146 9.39 -21.07 -18.68
CA ASP A 146 8.88 -22.38 -19.10
C ASP A 146 9.54 -22.88 -20.39
N HIS A 147 9.73 -21.99 -21.37
CA HIS A 147 10.39 -22.33 -22.63
C HIS A 147 11.86 -22.73 -22.41
N ILE A 148 12.59 -22.02 -21.55
CA ILE A 148 13.99 -22.35 -21.20
C ILE A 148 14.06 -23.70 -20.47
N LEU A 149 13.19 -23.93 -19.48
CA LEU A 149 13.20 -25.15 -18.68
C LEU A 149 12.88 -26.40 -19.51
N LYS A 150 11.96 -26.30 -20.48
CA LYS A 150 11.68 -27.37 -21.44
C LYS A 150 12.87 -27.73 -22.33
N GLN A 151 13.78 -26.78 -22.57
CA GLN A 151 14.98 -27.01 -23.37
C GLN A 151 16.15 -27.58 -22.55
N ARG A 152 16.05 -27.57 -21.21
CA ARG A 152 17.03 -28.21 -20.31
C ARG A 152 16.78 -29.72 -20.16
N SER A 153 15.58 -30.18 -20.50
CA SER A 153 15.12 -31.57 -20.35
C SER A 153 15.53 -32.41 -21.55
#